data_AF-A0A0J7L486-F1
#
_entry.id   AF-A0A0J7L486-F1
#
_cell.length_a   1.000
_cell.length_b   1.000
_cell.length_c   1.000
_cell.angle_alpha   90.00
_cell.angle_beta   90.00
_cell.angle_gamma   90.00
#
_symmetry.space_group_name_H-M   'P 1'
#
loop_
_entity.id
_entity.type
_entity.pdbx_description
1 polymer ?
#
loop_
_entity_poly.entity_id
_entity_poly.type
_entity_poly.pdbx_seq_one_letter_code
_entity_poly.pdbx_strand_id
1 'polypeptide(L)'
;MNPLQILFTVSMVAWFLTEILYKNILKSGKEDSKDKDKSTLNILWMAIPFSIAASVTVSYITRFPIAEGEWILYLGEFFILTGIIFRFIIIRSLGKYFTVDVTIKQDHQIKKEGFYKYLRHPSYAFSLLTSLGLGLYLNNWISLILAFLPPFLAFIYRIKIEEQALIEKFGEEYLEYRRTTKKLIPFIY
;
A
#
# COMPACT_ATOMS: atom_id res chain seq x y z
N MET A 1 -21.21 2.34 -21.10
CA MET A 1 -20.00 2.67 -20.32
C MET A 1 -18.83 2.79 -21.27
N ASN A 2 -17.99 3.81 -21.09
CA ASN A 2 -16.74 3.93 -21.85
C ASN A 2 -15.83 2.71 -21.51
N PRO A 3 -15.11 2.09 -22.48
CA PRO A 3 -14.16 1.02 -22.21
C PRO A 3 -13.20 1.31 -21.05
N LEU A 4 -12.73 2.56 -20.92
CA LEU A 4 -11.86 2.98 -19.83
C LEU A 4 -12.55 2.90 -18.45
N GLN A 5 -13.85 3.23 -18.38
CA GLN A 5 -14.63 3.11 -17.15
C GLN A 5 -14.87 1.65 -16.75
N ILE A 6 -15.07 0.77 -17.73
CA ILE A 6 -15.18 -0.68 -17.48
C ILE A 6 -13.87 -1.18 -16.90
N LEU A 7 -12.74 -0.84 -17.54
CA LEU A 7 -11.41 -1.23 -17.10
C LEU A 7 -11.14 -0.74 -15.67
N PHE A 8 -11.37 0.54 -15.39
CA PHE A 8 -11.23 1.11 -14.04
C PHE A 8 -12.09 0.38 -13.00
N THR A 9 -13.36 0.10 -13.34
CA THR A 9 -14.26 -0.60 -12.41
C THR A 9 -13.73 -2.00 -12.11
N VAL A 10 -13.27 -2.73 -13.13
CA VAL A 10 -12.66 -4.05 -12.97
C VAL A 10 -11.38 -3.96 -12.13
N SER A 11 -10.51 -2.99 -12.39
CA SER A 11 -9.28 -2.75 -11.62
C SER A 11 -9.57 -2.47 -10.14
N MET A 12 -10.56 -1.63 -9.84
CA MET A 12 -10.97 -1.32 -8.47
C MET A 12 -11.59 -2.53 -7.76
N VAL A 13 -12.45 -3.31 -8.44
CA VAL A 13 -12.99 -4.55 -7.89
C VAL A 13 -11.87 -5.56 -7.63
N ALA A 14 -10.94 -5.72 -8.56
CA ALA A 14 -9.77 -6.59 -8.39
C ALA A 14 -8.93 -6.14 -7.19
N TRP A 15 -8.68 -4.84 -7.04
CA TRP A 15 -7.97 -4.29 -5.88
C TRP A 15 -8.69 -4.63 -4.57
N PHE A 16 -10.00 -4.38 -4.47
CA PHE A 16 -10.77 -4.73 -3.27
C PHE A 16 -10.73 -6.23 -2.95
N LEU A 17 -10.83 -7.09 -3.97
CA LEU A 17 -10.70 -8.53 -3.79
C LEU A 17 -9.31 -8.92 -3.29
N THR A 18 -8.24 -8.33 -3.85
CA THR A 18 -6.87 -8.60 -3.38
C THR A 18 -6.68 -8.21 -1.93
N GLU A 19 -7.23 -7.07 -1.49
CA GLU A 19 -7.20 -6.67 -0.09
C GLU A 19 -7.90 -7.70 0.79
N ILE A 20 -9.14 -8.09 0.47
CA ILE A 20 -9.90 -9.09 1.24
C ILE A 20 -9.12 -10.42 1.33
N LEU A 21 -8.53 -10.85 0.22
CA LEU A 21 -7.70 -12.05 0.18
C LEU A 21 -6.48 -11.90 1.09
N TYR A 22 -5.77 -10.77 1.03
CA TYR A 22 -4.62 -10.52 1.91
C TYR A 22 -5.02 -10.53 3.39
N LYS A 23 -6.15 -9.93 3.74
CA LYS A 23 -6.70 -9.98 5.11
C LYS A 23 -6.93 -11.40 5.61
N ASN A 24 -7.40 -12.28 4.73
CA ASN A 24 -7.84 -13.62 5.11
C ASN A 24 -6.70 -14.64 5.07
N ILE A 25 -5.79 -14.52 4.10
CA ILE A 25 -4.69 -15.46 3.88
C ILE A 25 -3.50 -15.16 4.80
N LEU A 26 -3.25 -13.88 5.10
CA LEU A 26 -2.01 -13.45 5.75
C LEU A 26 -2.19 -13.06 7.22
N LYS A 27 -3.38 -13.33 7.78
CA LYS A 27 -3.64 -13.26 9.22
C LYS A 27 -2.68 -14.20 9.94
N SER A 28 -1.99 -13.64 10.92
CA SER A 28 -1.11 -14.32 11.84
C SER A 28 -1.81 -15.43 12.60
N GLY A 29 -1.07 -16.52 12.83
CA GLY A 29 -1.55 -17.70 13.54
C GLY A 29 -1.85 -17.37 15.00
N LYS A 30 -2.63 -18.21 15.68
CA LYS A 30 -3.02 -17.96 17.08
C LYS A 30 -1.84 -17.91 18.08
N GLU A 31 -0.67 -18.44 17.71
CA GLU A 31 0.55 -18.62 18.53
C GLU A 31 1.56 -17.46 18.45
N ASP A 32 1.29 -16.48 17.61
CA ASP A 32 2.17 -15.38 17.30
C ASP A 32 1.94 -14.22 18.31
N SER A 33 3.02 -13.67 18.90
CA SER A 33 2.99 -12.71 20.02
C SER A 33 2.10 -11.49 19.75
N LYS A 34 1.06 -11.30 20.57
CA LYS A 34 -0.21 -10.69 20.14
C LYS A 34 -0.43 -9.20 20.40
N ASP A 35 0.51 -8.47 21.00
CA ASP A 35 0.08 -7.32 21.82
C ASP A 35 0.21 -5.90 21.21
N LYS A 36 0.88 -5.70 20.07
CA LYS A 36 1.08 -4.34 19.52
C LYS A 36 0.53 -4.07 18.12
N ASP A 37 0.18 -5.09 17.34
CA ASP A 37 -0.01 -4.88 15.90
C ASP A 37 -1.47 -4.73 15.40
N LYS A 38 -2.44 -5.26 16.15
CA LYS A 38 -3.86 -5.22 15.74
C LYS A 38 -4.40 -3.81 15.53
N SER A 39 -3.88 -2.82 16.25
CA SER A 39 -4.35 -1.44 16.17
C SER A 39 -3.97 -0.77 14.85
N THR A 40 -2.74 -0.95 14.37
CA THR A 40 -2.24 -0.29 13.14
C THR A 40 -2.88 -0.87 11.89
N LEU A 41 -3.07 -2.20 11.87
CA LEU A 41 -3.72 -2.89 10.78
C LEU A 41 -5.18 -2.43 10.64
N ASN A 42 -5.90 -2.32 11.77
CA ASN A 42 -7.26 -1.80 11.78
C ASN A 42 -7.34 -0.35 11.29
N ILE A 43 -6.36 0.51 11.63
CA ILE A 43 -6.29 1.88 11.12
C ILE A 43 -6.21 1.88 9.59
N LEU A 44 -5.36 1.04 8.96
CA LEU A 44 -5.30 0.95 7.50
C LEU A 44 -6.63 0.47 6.89
N TRP A 45 -7.24 -0.55 7.49
CA TRP A 45 -8.51 -1.13 7.04
C TRP A 45 -9.70 -0.18 7.14
N MET A 46 -9.63 0.83 8.00
CA MET A 46 -10.64 1.88 8.07
C MET A 46 -10.28 3.08 7.21
N ALA A 47 -9.02 3.53 7.27
CA ALA A 47 -8.55 4.74 6.60
C ALA A 47 -8.61 4.62 5.08
N ILE A 48 -8.20 3.48 4.50
CA ILE A 48 -8.11 3.33 3.04
C ILE A 48 -9.51 3.28 2.40
N PRO A 49 -10.46 2.42 2.82
CA PRO A 49 -11.80 2.43 2.24
C PRO A 49 -12.54 3.76 2.46
N PHE A 50 -12.36 4.38 3.63
CA PHE A 50 -12.93 5.70 3.90
C PHE A 50 -12.35 6.76 2.97
N SER A 51 -11.04 6.78 2.77
CA SER A 51 -10.34 7.66 1.83
C SER A 51 -10.83 7.48 0.40
N ILE A 52 -10.99 6.23 -0.05
CA ILE A 52 -11.55 5.92 -1.38
C ILE A 52 -12.98 6.45 -1.50
N ALA A 53 -13.86 6.13 -0.55
CA ALA A 53 -15.25 6.56 -0.57
C ALA A 53 -15.38 8.10 -0.55
N ALA A 54 -14.58 8.78 0.29
CA ALA A 54 -14.53 10.23 0.36
C ALA A 54 -14.04 10.84 -0.96
N SER A 55 -12.95 10.31 -1.54
CA SER A 55 -12.39 10.82 -2.81
C SER A 55 -13.38 10.70 -3.97
N VAL A 56 -14.09 9.58 -4.07
CA VAL A 56 -15.12 9.33 -5.09
C VAL A 56 -16.30 10.26 -4.87
N THR A 57 -16.80 10.38 -3.63
CA THR A 57 -17.92 11.28 -3.30
C THR A 57 -17.58 12.73 -3.64
N VAL A 58 -16.39 13.20 -3.28
CA VAL A 58 -15.93 14.56 -3.58
C VAL A 58 -15.77 14.80 -5.07
N SER A 59 -15.39 13.78 -5.86
CA SER A 59 -15.30 13.90 -7.31
C SER A 59 -16.67 14.13 -7.98
N TYR A 60 -17.75 13.65 -7.37
CA TYR A 60 -19.12 13.89 -7.86
C TYR A 60 -19.68 15.25 -7.42
N ILE A 61 -19.23 15.79 -6.29
CA ILE A 61 -19.75 17.04 -5.71
C ILE A 61 -18.95 18.26 -6.19
N THR A 62 -17.65 18.11 -6.40
CA THR A 62 -16.74 19.22 -6.72
C THR A 62 -16.10 19.03 -8.09
N ARG A 63 -15.75 20.13 -8.75
CA ARG A 63 -15.03 20.11 -10.03
C ARG A 63 -13.79 20.98 -9.95
N PHE A 64 -12.67 20.36 -9.58
CA PHE A 64 -11.35 20.98 -9.59
C PHE A 64 -10.40 20.13 -10.43
N PRO A 65 -10.51 20.19 -11.77
CA PRO A 65 -9.79 19.30 -12.66
C PRO A 65 -8.27 19.44 -12.50
N ILE A 66 -7.57 18.30 -12.59
CA ILE A 66 -6.11 18.26 -12.58
C ILE A 66 -5.60 18.61 -13.98
N ALA A 67 -6.25 18.06 -15.01
CA ALA A 67 -5.98 18.34 -16.41
C ALA A 67 -7.29 18.37 -17.22
N GLU A 68 -7.31 19.12 -18.31
CA GLU A 68 -8.48 19.23 -19.19
C GLU A 68 -8.64 18.03 -20.14
N GLY A 69 -7.57 17.26 -20.38
CA GLY A 69 -7.57 16.15 -21.32
C GLY A 69 -7.80 14.79 -20.68
N GLU A 70 -8.35 13.84 -21.44
CA GLU A 70 -8.60 12.46 -20.99
C GLU A 70 -7.31 11.68 -20.69
N TRP A 71 -6.14 12.16 -21.15
CA TRP A 71 -4.84 11.53 -20.90
C TRP A 71 -4.56 11.29 -19.41
N ILE A 72 -5.08 12.15 -18.54
CA ILE A 72 -4.92 12.03 -17.08
C ILE A 72 -5.66 10.79 -16.53
N LEU A 73 -6.77 10.42 -17.16
CA LEU A 73 -7.54 9.23 -16.79
C LEU A 73 -6.78 7.96 -17.16
N TYR A 74 -6.18 7.93 -18.36
CA TYR A 74 -5.31 6.84 -18.79
C TYR A 74 -4.05 6.72 -17.92
N LEU A 75 -3.44 7.84 -17.55
CA LEU A 75 -2.31 7.86 -16.64
C LEU A 75 -2.69 7.34 -15.24
N GLY A 76 -3.85 7.74 -14.73
CA GLY A 76 -4.39 7.25 -13.47
C GLY A 76 -4.61 5.74 -13.50
N GLU A 77 -5.27 5.24 -14.55
CA GLU A 77 -5.50 3.80 -14.74
C GLU A 77 -4.18 3.02 -14.86
N PHE A 78 -3.20 3.56 -15.60
CA PHE A 78 -1.87 2.97 -15.69
C PHE A 78 -1.19 2.82 -14.32
N PHE A 79 -1.30 3.82 -13.45
CA PHE A 79 -0.77 3.75 -12.07
C PHE A 79 -1.53 2.78 -11.19
N ILE A 80 -2.86 2.69 -11.32
CA ILE A 80 -3.68 1.69 -10.61
C ILE A 80 -3.22 0.28 -10.98
N LEU A 81 -3.14 -0.04 -12.27
CA LEU A 81 -2.73 -1.35 -12.76
C LEU A 81 -1.31 -1.69 -12.34
N THR A 82 -0.38 -0.75 -12.50
CA THR A 82 1.01 -0.94 -12.08
C THR A 82 1.10 -1.19 -10.58
N GLY A 83 0.37 -0.42 -9.76
CA GLY A 83 0.31 -0.60 -8.31
C GLY A 83 -0.21 -1.98 -7.92
N ILE A 84 -1.33 -2.43 -8.49
CA ILE A 84 -1.92 -3.74 -8.23
C ILE A 84 -0.95 -4.87 -8.63
N ILE A 85 -0.40 -4.84 -9.84
CA ILE A 85 0.45 -5.90 -10.38
C ILE A 85 1.74 -6.03 -9.58
N PHE A 86 2.46 -4.92 -9.36
CA PHE A 86 3.72 -4.98 -8.64
C PHE A 86 3.54 -5.35 -7.18
N ARG A 87 2.47 -4.86 -6.53
CA ARG A 87 2.14 -5.28 -5.18
C ARG A 87 1.86 -6.77 -5.09
N PHE A 88 1.10 -7.32 -6.05
CA PHE A 88 0.87 -8.76 -6.14
C PHE A 88 2.19 -9.54 -6.31
N ILE A 89 3.08 -9.09 -7.19
CA ILE A 89 4.41 -9.69 -7.39
C ILE A 89 5.24 -9.65 -6.10
N ILE A 90 5.24 -8.53 -5.38
CA ILE A 90 5.98 -8.36 -4.13
C ILE A 90 5.46 -9.30 -3.04
N ILE A 91 4.14 -9.34 -2.85
CA ILE A 91 3.50 -10.22 -1.86
C ILE A 91 3.77 -11.68 -2.21
N ARG A 92 3.66 -12.05 -3.49
CA ARG A 92 4.00 -13.41 -3.96
C ARG A 92 5.48 -13.72 -3.79
N SER A 93 6.37 -12.75 -4.02
CA SER A 93 7.82 -12.91 -3.85
C SER A 93 8.17 -13.18 -2.39
N LEU A 94 7.51 -12.53 -1.43
CA LEU A 94 7.72 -12.82 0.00
C LEU A 94 7.26 -14.22 0.39
N GLY A 95 6.27 -14.79 -0.29
CA GLY A 95 5.83 -16.17 -0.10
C GLY A 95 5.56 -16.50 1.37
N LYS A 96 6.18 -17.57 1.89
CA LYS A 96 6.05 -18.07 3.28
C LYS A 96 6.60 -17.13 4.38
N TYR A 97 7.30 -16.06 4.01
CA TYR A 97 7.88 -15.07 4.94
C TYR A 97 7.04 -13.79 5.06
N PHE A 98 5.95 -13.64 4.29
CA PHE A 98 5.02 -12.53 4.48
C PHE A 98 3.99 -12.89 5.56
N THR A 99 3.96 -12.12 6.63
CA THR A 99 2.83 -12.04 7.55
C THR A 99 2.28 -10.62 7.48
N VAL A 100 0.95 -10.49 7.39
CA VAL A 100 0.29 -9.16 7.45
C VAL A 100 0.36 -8.60 8.86
N ASP A 101 0.56 -9.46 9.85
CA ASP A 101 0.92 -9.01 11.17
C ASP A 101 2.45 -8.81 11.27
N VAL A 102 2.85 -7.79 12.04
CA VAL A 102 4.13 -7.62 12.70
C VAL A 102 4.26 -8.75 13.71
N THR A 103 4.29 -9.98 13.19
CA THR A 103 4.66 -11.13 13.96
C THR A 103 5.85 -11.82 13.38
N ILE A 104 6.64 -12.24 14.33
CA ILE A 104 8.01 -12.63 14.21
C ILE A 104 7.95 -14.14 14.37
N LYS A 105 7.88 -14.86 13.24
CA LYS A 105 8.09 -16.31 13.27
C LYS A 105 9.49 -16.60 13.83
N GLN A 106 9.64 -17.67 14.60
CA GLN A 106 10.90 -18.03 15.26
C GLN A 106 12.09 -18.08 14.26
N ASP A 107 11.86 -18.52 13.02
CA ASP A 107 12.86 -18.57 11.93
C ASP A 107 12.79 -17.42 10.91
N HIS A 108 12.16 -16.29 11.24
CA HIS A 108 12.07 -15.16 10.30
C HIS A 108 13.47 -14.60 10.02
N GLN A 109 13.89 -14.58 8.76
CA GLN A 109 15.11 -13.90 8.30
C GLN A 109 14.76 -12.62 7.55
N ILE A 110 15.60 -11.60 7.62
CA ILE A 110 15.40 -10.36 6.86
C ILE A 110 15.58 -10.66 5.37
N LYS A 111 14.51 -10.52 4.59
CA LYS A 111 14.60 -10.62 3.14
C LYS A 111 15.26 -9.36 2.58
N LYS A 112 16.42 -9.52 1.94
CA LYS A 112 17.21 -8.42 1.33
C LYS A 112 17.29 -8.51 -0.21
N GLU A 113 16.52 -9.42 -0.81
CA GLU A 113 16.57 -9.72 -2.25
C GLU A 113 15.41 -9.11 -3.06
N GLY A 114 15.62 -8.93 -4.36
CA GLY A 114 14.61 -8.38 -5.28
C GLY A 114 14.28 -6.93 -4.95
N PHE A 115 12.98 -6.59 -4.85
CA PHE A 115 12.53 -5.24 -4.47
C PHE A 115 13.03 -4.82 -3.08
N TYR A 116 13.24 -5.78 -2.18
CA TYR A 116 13.75 -5.53 -0.83
C TYR A 116 15.22 -5.08 -0.81
N LYS A 117 15.97 -5.29 -1.90
CA LYS A 117 17.30 -4.71 -2.05
C LYS A 117 17.28 -3.18 -2.14
N TYR A 118 16.17 -2.62 -2.62
CA TYR A 118 16.06 -1.18 -2.88
C TYR A 118 15.15 -0.48 -1.86
N LEU A 119 14.04 -1.11 -1.50
CA LEU A 119 12.98 -0.56 -0.64
C LEU A 119 12.67 -1.52 0.50
N ARG A 120 12.54 -0.99 1.72
CA ARG A 120 12.14 -1.78 2.91
C ARG A 120 10.66 -2.12 2.92
N HIS A 121 9.82 -1.24 2.38
CA HIS A 121 8.37 -1.43 2.33
C HIS A 121 7.82 -1.29 0.89
N PRO A 122 8.25 -2.13 -0.06
CA PRO A 122 7.88 -1.99 -1.46
C PRO A 122 6.37 -2.20 -1.67
N SER A 123 5.73 -3.09 -0.92
CA SER A 123 4.26 -3.31 -0.99
C SER A 123 3.48 -2.01 -0.69
N TYR A 124 3.93 -1.22 0.28
CA TYR A 124 3.28 0.04 0.64
C TYR A 124 3.51 1.14 -0.41
N ALA A 125 4.70 1.16 -1.01
CA ALA A 125 4.99 2.06 -2.13
C ALA A 125 4.01 1.83 -3.31
N PHE A 126 3.76 0.58 -3.67
CA PHE A 126 2.83 0.26 -4.77
C PHE A 126 1.35 0.40 -4.37
N SER A 127 0.99 0.23 -3.08
CA SER A 127 -0.33 0.65 -2.57
C SER A 127 -0.54 2.16 -2.73
N LEU A 128 0.46 2.96 -2.38
CA LEU A 128 0.42 4.41 -2.53
C LEU A 128 0.37 4.85 -4.00
N LEU A 129 1.06 4.11 -4.89
CA LEU A 129 0.95 4.34 -6.34
C LEU A 129 -0.49 4.09 -6.84
N THR A 130 -1.17 3.07 -6.30
CA THR A 130 -2.58 2.80 -6.62
C THR A 130 -3.48 3.95 -6.13
N SER A 131 -3.27 4.43 -4.90
CA SER A 131 -3.97 5.60 -4.35
C SER A 131 -3.75 6.86 -5.18
N LEU A 132 -2.53 7.09 -5.66
CA LEU A 132 -2.22 8.20 -6.56
C LEU A 132 -2.95 8.04 -7.89
N GLY A 133 -2.93 6.84 -8.47
CA GLY A 133 -3.64 6.51 -9.70
C GLY A 133 -5.14 6.75 -9.59
N LEU A 134 -5.77 6.39 -8.47
CA LEU A 134 -7.17 6.70 -8.19
C LEU A 134 -7.42 8.21 -8.21
N GLY A 135 -6.58 9.00 -7.54
CA GLY A 135 -6.69 10.46 -7.54
C GLY A 135 -6.62 11.09 -8.93
N LEU A 136 -5.69 10.60 -9.76
CA LEU A 136 -5.52 11.04 -11.15
C LEU A 136 -6.70 10.62 -12.04
N TYR A 137 -7.19 9.38 -11.87
CA TYR A 137 -8.35 8.87 -12.61
C TYR A 137 -9.63 9.65 -12.27
N LEU A 138 -9.80 10.09 -11.02
CA LEU A 138 -10.93 10.96 -10.65
C LEU A 138 -10.78 12.39 -11.20
N ASN A 139 -9.61 12.74 -11.74
CA ASN A 139 -9.27 14.04 -12.31
C ASN A 139 -9.76 15.21 -11.42
N ASN A 140 -9.49 15.12 -10.12
CA ASN A 140 -9.90 16.16 -9.17
C ASN A 140 -8.82 16.32 -8.10
N TRP A 141 -8.30 17.54 -7.93
CA TRP A 141 -7.24 17.85 -6.97
C TRP A 141 -7.60 17.48 -5.53
N ILE A 142 -8.84 17.76 -5.11
CA ILE A 142 -9.31 17.44 -3.75
C ILE A 142 -9.41 15.92 -3.60
N SER A 143 -9.99 15.24 -4.59
CA SER A 143 -10.05 13.77 -4.60
C SER A 143 -8.67 13.13 -4.55
N LEU A 144 -7.67 13.69 -5.24
CA LEU A 144 -6.30 13.20 -5.21
C LEU A 144 -5.69 13.32 -3.82
N ILE A 145 -5.84 14.47 -3.17
CA ILE A 145 -5.35 14.66 -1.80
C ILE A 145 -6.04 13.67 -0.86
N LEU A 146 -7.36 13.51 -0.97
CA LEU A 146 -8.12 12.59 -0.14
C LEU A 146 -7.79 11.12 -0.40
N ALA A 147 -7.48 10.74 -1.65
CA ALA A 147 -7.10 9.38 -2.03
C ALA A 147 -5.67 9.03 -1.59
N PHE A 148 -4.76 10.01 -1.55
CA PHE A 148 -3.34 9.78 -1.30
C PHE A 148 -2.91 10.06 0.15
N LEU A 149 -3.28 11.21 0.71
CA LEU A 149 -2.71 11.70 1.96
C LEU A 149 -3.09 10.85 3.18
N PRO A 150 -4.36 10.43 3.40
CA PRO A 150 -4.70 9.57 4.53
C PRO A 150 -4.02 8.20 4.49
N PRO A 151 -4.01 7.45 3.35
CA PRO A 151 -3.24 6.21 3.25
C PRO A 151 -1.74 6.43 3.48
N PHE A 152 -1.16 7.53 2.97
CA PHE A 152 0.24 7.86 3.17
C PHE A 152 0.61 8.02 4.65
N LEU A 153 -0.18 8.80 5.40
CA LEU A 153 0.03 8.98 6.83
C LEU A 153 -0.13 7.67 7.62
N ALA A 154 -1.14 6.87 7.26
CA ALA A 154 -1.38 5.58 7.88
C ALA A 154 -0.22 4.60 7.63
N PHE A 155 0.34 4.56 6.42
CA PHE A 155 1.52 3.76 6.11
C PHE A 155 2.76 4.25 6.84
N ILE A 156 3.02 5.56 6.95
CA ILE A 156 4.16 6.08 7.72
C ILE A 156 4.06 5.66 9.18
N TYR A 157 2.89 5.82 9.80
CA TYR A 157 2.67 5.42 11.18
C TYR A 157 2.92 3.93 11.39
N ARG A 158 2.38 3.10 10.47
CA ARG A 158 2.59 1.66 10.52
C ARG A 158 4.05 1.28 10.36
N ILE A 159 4.74 1.79 9.33
CA ILE A 159 6.16 1.53 9.07
C ILE A 159 7.00 1.80 10.31
N LYS A 160 6.73 2.90 11.03
CA LYS A 160 7.46 3.21 12.26
C LYS A 160 7.36 2.08 13.30
N ILE A 161 6.18 1.50 13.44
CA ILE A 161 5.91 0.40 14.39
C ILE A 161 6.55 -0.90 13.88
N GLU A 162 6.45 -1.19 12.58
CA GLU A 162 7.10 -2.37 11.97
C GLU A 162 8.62 -2.30 12.12
N GLU A 163 9.25 -1.17 11.79
CA GLU A 163 10.70 -0.98 11.92
C GLU A 163 11.16 -1.11 13.38
N GLN A 164 10.38 -0.60 14.34
CA GLN A 164 10.70 -0.74 15.76
C GLN A 164 10.70 -2.21 16.19
N ALA A 165 9.68 -2.98 15.82
CA ALA A 165 9.62 -4.41 16.11
C ALA A 165 10.75 -5.20 15.42
N LEU A 166 11.11 -4.82 14.19
CA LEU A 166 12.23 -5.43 13.47
C LEU A 166 13.58 -5.12 14.14
N ILE A 167 13.77 -3.90 14.66
CA ILE A 167 14.97 -3.55 15.44
C ILE A 167 15.01 -4.33 16.76
N GLU A 168 13.89 -4.41 17.49
CA GLU A 168 13.80 -5.15 18.75
C GLU A 168 14.17 -6.63 18.57
N LYS A 169 13.86 -7.23 17.42
CA LYS A 169 14.18 -8.63 17.13
C LYS A 169 15.56 -8.85 16.54
N PHE A 170 15.92 -8.10 15.51
CA PHE A 170 17.11 -8.36 14.68
C PHE A 170 18.30 -7.48 15.04
N GLY A 171 18.10 -6.45 15.87
CA GLY A 171 19.17 -5.56 16.33
C GLY A 171 19.99 -4.99 15.18
N GLU A 172 21.31 -5.19 15.26
CA GLU A 172 22.30 -4.68 14.31
C GLU A 172 22.07 -5.16 12.87
N GLU A 173 21.58 -6.38 12.66
CA GLU A 173 21.36 -6.92 11.31
C GLU A 173 20.35 -6.08 10.52
N TYR A 174 19.33 -5.57 11.20
CA TYR A 174 18.33 -4.69 10.60
C TYR A 174 18.84 -3.24 10.48
N LEU A 175 19.67 -2.79 11.42
CA LEU A 175 20.30 -1.47 11.33
C LEU A 175 21.24 -1.38 10.12
N GLU A 176 22.01 -2.42 9.83
CA GLU A 176 22.86 -2.50 8.65
C GLU A 176 22.04 -2.53 7.35
N TYR A 177 20.97 -3.32 7.32
CA TYR A 177 20.03 -3.34 6.21
C TYR A 177 19.39 -1.95 5.98
N ARG A 178 19.03 -1.24 7.04
CA ARG A 178 18.49 0.13 6.97
C ARG A 178 19.49 1.14 6.42
N ARG A 179 20.80 0.93 6.58
CA ARG A 179 21.84 1.81 6.00
C ARG A 179 21.93 1.67 4.48
N THR A 180 21.64 0.49 3.95
CA THR A 180 21.79 0.16 2.54
C THR A 180 20.49 0.28 1.73
N THR A 181 19.35 0.53 2.38
CA THR A 181 18.02 0.51 1.75
C THR A 181 17.13 1.71 2.09
N LYS A 182 16.22 2.07 1.19
CA LYS A 182 15.27 3.20 1.36
C LYS A 182 13.95 2.72 1.97
N LYS A 183 13.10 3.62 2.48
CA LYS A 183 11.83 3.21 3.12
C LYS A 183 10.75 2.88 2.09
N LEU A 184 10.40 3.84 1.25
CA LEU A 184 9.23 3.82 0.37
C LEU A 184 9.51 4.34 -1.04
N ILE A 185 10.26 5.44 -1.17
CA ILE A 185 10.49 6.11 -2.45
C ILE A 185 12.01 6.20 -2.66
N PRO A 186 12.54 5.66 -3.77
CA PRO A 186 13.94 5.86 -4.13
C PRO A 186 14.25 7.38 -4.15
N PHE A 187 15.31 7.80 -3.48
CA PHE A 187 15.82 9.20 -3.43
C PHE A 187 15.04 10.24 -2.62
N ILE A 188 13.89 9.92 -2.03
CA ILE A 188 13.11 10.87 -1.19
C ILE A 188 12.94 10.34 0.24
N TYR A 189 12.63 9.05 0.40
CA TYR A 189 12.33 8.46 1.71
C TYR A 189 12.57 6.94 1.74
#